data_AF-A0A7C7PLM1-F1
#
_entry.id   AF-A0A7C7PLM1-F1
#
_cell.length_a   1.000
_cell.length_b   1.000
_cell.length_c   1.000
_cell.angle_alpha   90.00
_cell.angle_beta   90.00
_cell.angle_gamma   90.00
#
_symmetry.space_group_name_H-M   'P 1'
#
loop_
_entity.id
_entity.type
_entity.pdbx_description
1 polymer ?
#
loop_
_entity_poly.entity_id
_entity_poly.type
_entity_poly.pdbx_seq_one_letter_code
_entity_poly.pdbx_strand_id
1 'polypeptide(L)'
;MKYSAVFCSALMWLTIPSPTMAGGGEPFEPIDAQPMIDACWAQTYELRAGSTADAREGILRSVLCLEERVLDQFEVLFSPTVLTREEAAKQLDTIRMSYGGLYWKLYNEHQGCLFCGTQHHTSHVSALARLMEQILHAAVDQRNRYKL
;
A
#
# COMPACT_ATOMS: atom_id res chain seq x y z
N MET A 1 36.31 61.97 -48.08
CA MET A 1 34.88 61.78 -47.74
C MET A 1 34.79 60.80 -46.57
N LYS A 2 34.25 61.29 -45.44
CA LYS A 2 33.34 60.65 -44.46
C LYS A 2 33.78 59.31 -43.81
N TYR A 3 34.21 59.30 -42.53
CA TYR A 3 33.42 59.09 -41.27
C TYR A 3 32.69 57.73 -41.27
N SER A 4 32.77 56.82 -40.29
CA SER A 4 32.73 57.00 -38.82
C SER A 4 33.22 55.75 -38.08
N ALA A 5 33.75 55.97 -36.87
CA ALA A 5 33.94 54.98 -35.82
C ALA A 5 32.59 54.58 -35.17
N VAL A 6 32.47 53.33 -34.73
CA VAL A 6 31.38 52.87 -33.86
C VAL A 6 32.00 52.32 -32.58
N PHE A 7 31.83 53.06 -31.49
CA PHE A 7 32.12 52.65 -30.12
C PHE A 7 31.00 51.72 -29.62
N CYS A 8 31.36 50.53 -29.13
CA CYS A 8 30.44 49.63 -28.45
C CYS A 8 30.78 49.61 -26.96
N SER A 9 30.03 50.37 -26.15
CA SER A 9 30.14 50.36 -24.69
C SER A 9 29.48 49.11 -24.13
N ALA A 10 30.28 48.18 -23.60
CA ALA A 10 29.78 47.02 -22.85
C ALA A 10 29.50 47.43 -21.40
N LEU A 11 28.22 47.50 -21.03
CA LEU A 11 27.75 47.69 -19.66
C LEU A 11 27.88 46.34 -18.93
N MET A 12 28.88 46.22 -18.05
CA MET A 12 29.13 45.02 -17.24
C MET A 12 28.19 45.04 -16.02
N TRP A 13 27.10 44.28 -16.08
CA TRP A 13 26.19 44.10 -14.95
C TRP A 13 26.82 43.11 -13.96
N LEU A 14 27.17 43.61 -12.77
CA LEU A 14 27.55 42.81 -11.61
C LEU A 14 26.32 42.06 -11.09
N THR A 15 26.21 40.77 -11.41
CA THR A 15 25.27 39.86 -10.75
C THR A 15 25.86 39.44 -9.41
N ILE A 16 25.29 39.94 -8.32
CA ILE A 16 25.56 39.45 -6.96
C ILE A 16 24.87 38.09 -6.84
N PRO A 17 25.59 36.97 -6.62
CA PRO A 17 24.95 35.70 -6.35
C PRO A 17 24.29 35.75 -4.97
N SER A 18 22.97 35.70 -4.93
CA SER A 18 22.22 35.51 -3.68
C SER A 18 22.61 34.15 -3.07
N PRO A 19 22.86 34.08 -1.75
CA PRO A 19 23.15 32.81 -1.10
C PRO A 19 21.92 31.91 -1.19
N THR A 20 22.07 30.78 -1.87
CA THR A 20 21.07 29.71 -1.86
C THR A 20 21.08 29.10 -0.45
N MET A 21 20.05 29.40 0.34
CA MET A 21 19.79 28.71 1.61
C MET A 21 19.50 27.24 1.29
N ALA A 22 20.52 26.38 1.37
CA ALA A 22 20.36 24.95 1.34
C ALA A 22 19.68 24.53 2.66
N GLY A 23 18.35 24.45 2.64
CA GLY A 23 17.56 23.84 3.71
C GLY A 23 17.86 22.35 3.77
N GLY A 24 18.83 21.96 4.57
CA GLY A 24 19.19 20.57 4.84
C GLY A 24 18.17 19.92 5.77
N GLY A 25 17.04 19.47 5.21
CA GLY A 25 16.26 18.42 5.84
C GLY A 25 16.94 17.07 5.60
N GLU A 26 16.88 16.16 6.57
CA GLU A 26 17.25 14.76 6.38
C GLU A 26 16.54 14.21 5.12
N PRO A 27 17.23 13.45 4.25
CA PRO A 27 16.61 12.85 3.08
C PRO A 27 15.46 11.93 3.50
N PHE A 28 14.33 12.01 2.79
CA PHE A 28 13.23 11.05 2.98
C PHE A 28 13.69 9.64 2.60
N GLU A 29 13.56 8.69 3.52
CA GLU A 29 13.82 7.28 3.29
C GLU A 29 12.51 6.57 2.89
N PRO A 30 12.45 5.97 1.68
CA PRO A 30 11.25 5.24 1.25
C PRO A 30 10.94 4.04 2.15
N ILE A 31 9.65 3.87 2.44
CA ILE A 31 9.12 2.75 3.21
C ILE A 31 9.01 1.51 2.29
N ASP A 32 9.41 0.35 2.81
CA ASP A 32 9.15 -0.95 2.19
C ASP A 32 7.97 -1.65 2.89
N ALA A 33 6.99 -2.10 2.11
CA ALA A 33 5.83 -2.83 2.62
C ALA A 33 6.16 -4.30 2.95
N GLN A 34 7.18 -4.88 2.32
CA GLN A 34 7.47 -6.32 2.42
C GLN A 34 7.74 -6.78 3.86
N PRO A 35 8.52 -6.06 4.69
CA PRO A 35 8.71 -6.46 6.08
C PRO A 35 7.42 -6.51 6.91
N MET A 36 6.43 -5.65 6.60
CA MET A 36 5.13 -5.67 7.28
C MET A 36 4.32 -6.90 6.88
N ILE A 37 4.35 -7.25 5.59
CA ILE A 37 3.71 -8.44 5.02
C ILE A 37 4.32 -9.70 5.63
N ASP A 38 5.65 -9.80 5.61
CA ASP A 38 6.39 -10.94 6.15
C ASP A 38 6.11 -11.13 7.64
N ALA A 39 6.05 -10.04 8.41
CA ALA A 39 5.70 -10.09 9.83
C ALA A 39 4.29 -10.64 10.07
N CYS A 40 3.30 -10.29 9.23
CA CYS A 40 1.95 -10.85 9.35
C CYS A 40 1.91 -12.35 9.02
N TRP A 41 2.64 -12.79 8.01
CA TRP A 41 2.70 -14.21 7.64
C TRP A 41 3.49 -15.08 8.61
N ALA A 42 4.55 -14.52 9.21
CA ALA A 42 5.37 -15.20 10.20
C ALA A 42 4.57 -15.56 11.46
N GLN A 43 3.71 -14.64 11.92
CA GLN A 43 2.88 -14.83 13.13
C GLN A 43 1.93 -16.04 13.06
N THR A 44 1.55 -16.45 11.84
CA THR A 44 0.54 -17.49 11.62
C THR A 44 1.13 -18.75 11.00
N TYR A 45 2.45 -18.82 10.82
CA TYR A 45 3.13 -19.90 10.11
C TYR A 45 2.72 -21.28 10.62
N GLU A 46 2.82 -21.52 11.93
CA GLU A 46 2.50 -22.82 12.55
C GLU A 46 1.05 -23.24 12.28
N LEU A 47 0.12 -22.29 12.37
CA LEU A 47 -1.29 -22.57 12.12
C LEU A 47 -1.54 -22.89 10.63
N ARG A 48 -0.82 -22.23 9.74
CA ARG A 48 -0.88 -22.48 8.29
C ARG A 48 -0.26 -23.80 7.87
N ALA A 49 0.68 -24.34 8.65
CA ALA A 49 1.30 -25.64 8.43
C ALA A 49 0.46 -26.82 8.96
N GLY A 50 -0.66 -26.54 9.64
CA GLY A 50 -1.55 -27.54 10.24
C GLY A 50 -2.56 -28.18 9.27
N SER A 51 -3.75 -28.51 9.77
CA SER A 51 -4.84 -29.06 8.97
C SER A 51 -5.40 -28.02 7.98
N THR A 52 -6.30 -28.42 7.06
CA THR A 52 -6.98 -27.45 6.20
C THR A 52 -7.80 -26.42 6.99
N ALA A 53 -8.38 -26.82 8.12
CA ALA A 53 -9.13 -25.91 8.99
C ALA A 53 -8.19 -24.91 9.68
N ASP A 54 -7.05 -25.39 10.20
CA ASP A 54 -6.02 -24.55 10.80
C ASP A 54 -5.44 -23.59 9.75
N ALA A 55 -5.16 -24.09 8.55
CA ALA A 55 -4.65 -23.27 7.46
C ALA A 55 -5.62 -22.17 7.07
N ARG A 56 -6.92 -22.46 7.00
CA ARG A 56 -7.95 -21.44 6.76
C ARG A 56 -7.93 -20.35 7.83
N GLU A 57 -7.88 -20.74 9.10
CA GLU A 57 -7.82 -19.81 10.23
C GLU A 57 -6.52 -18.99 10.24
N GLY A 58 -5.38 -19.63 10.02
CA GLY A 58 -4.07 -18.97 9.97
C GLY A 58 -3.97 -17.96 8.83
N ILE A 59 -4.54 -18.28 7.66
CA ILE A 59 -4.61 -17.32 6.57
C ILE A 59 -5.55 -16.16 6.95
N LEU A 60 -6.72 -16.42 7.51
CA LEU A 60 -7.64 -15.35 7.95
C LEU A 60 -6.98 -14.41 8.97
N ARG A 61 -6.24 -14.94 9.94
CA ARG A 61 -5.48 -14.09 10.89
C ARG A 61 -4.42 -13.23 10.20
N SER A 62 -3.78 -13.77 9.16
CA SER A 62 -2.82 -13.01 8.35
C SER A 62 -3.52 -11.88 7.60
N VAL A 63 -4.71 -12.15 7.03
CA VAL A 63 -5.55 -11.13 6.38
C VAL A 63 -5.87 -9.99 7.35
N LEU A 64 -6.32 -10.31 8.57
CA LEU A 64 -6.68 -9.29 9.56
C LEU A 64 -5.45 -8.48 10.02
N CYS A 65 -4.29 -9.12 10.14
CA CYS A 65 -3.03 -8.40 10.39
C CYS A 65 -2.69 -7.44 9.25
N LEU A 66 -2.80 -7.89 7.98
CA LEU A 66 -2.55 -7.04 6.81
C LEU A 66 -3.55 -5.87 6.74
N GLU A 67 -4.82 -6.13 7.04
CA GLU A 67 -5.89 -5.11 7.12
C GLU A 67 -5.52 -4.01 8.13
N GLU A 68 -5.02 -4.39 9.31
CA GLU A 68 -4.54 -3.44 10.31
C GLU A 68 -3.35 -2.60 9.79
N ARG A 69 -2.39 -3.23 9.10
CA ARG A 69 -1.25 -2.50 8.49
C ARG A 69 -1.68 -1.52 7.41
N VAL A 70 -2.72 -1.86 6.64
CA VAL A 70 -3.34 -0.93 5.68
C VAL A 70 -3.93 0.27 6.42
N LEU A 71 -4.68 0.03 7.51
CA LEU A 71 -5.26 1.11 8.30
C LEU A 71 -4.19 2.05 8.87
N ASP A 72 -3.07 1.50 9.34
CA ASP A 72 -1.93 2.31 9.80
C ASP A 72 -1.36 3.20 8.69
N GLN A 73 -1.33 2.73 7.44
CA GLN A 73 -0.91 3.57 6.31
C GLN A 73 -1.97 4.64 6.00
N PHE A 74 -3.25 4.31 6.10
CA PHE A 74 -4.34 5.22 5.82
C PHE A 74 -4.43 6.37 6.83
N GLU A 75 -4.13 6.12 8.11
CA GLU A 75 -4.10 7.18 9.12
C GLU A 75 -3.03 8.25 8.84
N VAL A 76 -1.93 7.88 8.18
CA VAL A 76 -0.91 8.83 7.74
C VAL A 76 -1.32 9.53 6.44
N LEU A 77 -1.94 8.80 5.51
CA LEU A 77 -2.33 9.32 4.20
C LEU A 77 -3.52 10.29 4.23
N PHE A 78 -4.48 10.03 5.11
CA PHE A 78 -5.75 10.76 5.15
C PHE A 78 -5.90 11.52 6.46
N SER A 79 -6.33 12.77 6.37
CA SER A 79 -6.79 13.48 7.56
C SER A 79 -8.13 12.88 8.03
N PRO A 80 -8.45 12.96 9.33
CA PRO A 80 -9.73 12.49 9.86
C PRO A 80 -10.96 13.18 9.26
N THR A 81 -10.80 14.31 8.57
CA THR A 81 -11.89 15.00 7.86
C THR A 81 -12.18 14.42 6.48
N VAL A 82 -11.26 13.62 5.93
CA VAL A 82 -11.39 12.97 4.62
C VAL A 82 -11.77 11.51 4.78
N LEU A 83 -11.08 10.79 5.65
CA LEU A 83 -11.34 9.39 5.95
C LEU A 83 -10.87 9.08 7.38
N THR A 84 -11.79 8.71 8.25
CA THR A 84 -11.43 8.24 9.60
C THR A 84 -10.96 6.79 9.58
N ARG A 85 -10.16 6.37 10.58
CA ARG A 85 -9.74 4.96 10.73
C ARG A 85 -10.95 4.03 10.83
N GLU A 86 -12.00 4.44 11.55
CA GLU A 86 -13.22 3.66 11.72
C GLU A 86 -13.96 3.46 10.39
N GLU A 87 -14.13 4.52 9.60
CA GLU A 87 -14.76 4.43 8.27
C GLU A 87 -13.93 3.56 7.33
N ALA A 88 -12.60 3.73 7.33
CA ALA A 88 -11.69 2.89 6.56
C ALA A 88 -11.80 1.41 6.96
N ALA A 89 -11.80 1.09 8.26
CA ALA A 89 -11.94 -0.28 8.76
C ALA A 89 -13.27 -0.89 8.32
N LYS A 90 -14.35 -0.12 8.37
CA LYS A 90 -15.68 -0.57 7.92
C LYS A 90 -15.74 -0.83 6.40
N GLN A 91 -15.03 -0.02 5.61
CA GLN A 91 -14.89 -0.24 4.17
C GLN A 91 -14.06 -1.51 3.87
N LEU A 92 -12.94 -1.72 4.57
CA LEU A 92 -12.12 -2.91 4.41
C LEU A 92 -12.86 -4.19 4.83
N ASP A 93 -13.62 -4.16 5.94
CA ASP A 93 -14.50 -5.28 6.33
C ASP A 93 -15.54 -5.59 5.25
N THR A 94 -16.19 -4.55 4.70
CA THR A 94 -17.18 -4.71 3.62
C THR A 94 -16.54 -5.35 2.38
N ILE A 95 -15.34 -4.89 2.01
CA ILE A 95 -14.55 -5.47 0.90
C ILE A 95 -14.22 -6.94 1.22
N ARG A 96 -13.72 -7.23 2.42
CA ARG A 96 -13.35 -8.59 2.84
C ARG A 96 -14.52 -9.55 2.77
N MET A 97 -15.68 -9.16 3.30
CA MET A 97 -16.89 -9.98 3.29
C MET A 97 -17.40 -10.21 1.86
N SER A 98 -17.44 -9.15 1.04
CA SER A 98 -17.96 -9.23 -0.32
C SER A 98 -17.03 -10.03 -1.24
N TYR A 99 -15.73 -9.73 -1.23
CA TYR A 99 -14.73 -10.38 -2.08
C TYR A 99 -14.51 -11.84 -1.66
N GLY A 100 -14.39 -12.10 -0.35
CA GLY A 100 -14.27 -13.45 0.18
C GLY A 100 -15.51 -14.29 -0.12
N GLY A 101 -16.71 -13.73 0.02
CA GLY A 101 -17.97 -14.39 -0.32
C GLY A 101 -18.07 -14.76 -1.81
N LEU A 102 -17.63 -13.88 -2.70
CA LEU A 102 -17.59 -14.18 -4.13
C LEU A 102 -16.62 -15.33 -4.45
N TYR A 103 -15.42 -15.32 -3.86
CA TYR A 103 -14.46 -16.41 -4.03
C TYR A 103 -14.96 -17.72 -3.45
N TRP A 104 -15.65 -17.69 -2.30
CA TRP A 104 -16.27 -18.88 -1.74
C TRP A 104 -17.25 -19.49 -2.74
N LYS A 105 -18.16 -18.67 -3.29
CA LYS A 105 -19.15 -19.10 -4.29
C LYS A 105 -18.49 -19.68 -5.54
N LEU A 106 -17.46 -18.99 -6.05
CA LEU A 106 -16.73 -19.40 -7.25
C LEU A 106 -16.17 -20.81 -7.15
N TYR A 107 -15.65 -21.21 -5.99
CA TYR A 107 -14.96 -22.50 -5.82
C TYR A 107 -15.76 -23.56 -5.07
N ASN A 108 -16.84 -23.20 -4.38
CA ASN A 108 -17.57 -24.13 -3.49
C ASN A 108 -19.08 -24.17 -3.73
N GLU A 109 -19.68 -23.20 -4.45
CA GLU A 109 -21.14 -23.14 -4.66
C GLU A 109 -21.53 -23.04 -6.15
N HIS A 110 -20.62 -23.36 -7.07
CA HIS A 110 -20.90 -23.37 -8.51
C HIS A 110 -21.58 -24.68 -8.96
N GLN A 111 -22.25 -24.66 -10.12
CA GLN A 111 -23.04 -25.81 -10.61
C GLN A 111 -22.23 -27.09 -10.83
N GLY A 112 -20.92 -26.97 -11.09
CA GLY A 112 -20.01 -28.11 -11.23
C GLY A 112 -19.57 -28.72 -9.89
N CYS A 113 -19.97 -28.13 -8.77
CA CYS A 113 -19.56 -28.54 -7.44
C CYS A 113 -20.55 -29.54 -6.82
N LEU A 114 -20.40 -30.83 -7.13
CA LEU A 114 -21.11 -31.89 -6.39
C LEU A 114 -20.38 -32.23 -5.08
N PHE A 115 -19.04 -32.23 -5.12
CA PHE A 115 -18.15 -32.34 -3.96
C PHE A 115 -16.83 -31.65 -4.31
N CYS A 116 -16.66 -30.38 -3.95
CA CYS A 116 -15.45 -29.61 -4.28
C CYS A 116 -14.23 -29.95 -3.42
N GLY A 117 -14.42 -30.77 -2.37
CA GLY A 117 -13.36 -31.08 -1.42
C GLY A 117 -12.95 -29.89 -0.56
N THR A 118 -12.20 -30.17 0.51
CA THR A 118 -11.79 -29.14 1.47
C THR A 118 -10.65 -28.26 0.96
N GLN A 119 -9.96 -28.66 -0.12
CA GLN A 119 -8.86 -27.90 -0.70
C GLN A 119 -9.25 -26.46 -1.08
N HIS A 120 -10.51 -26.25 -1.48
CA HIS A 120 -11.03 -24.94 -1.87
C HIS A 120 -11.56 -24.11 -0.69
N HIS A 121 -11.63 -24.69 0.51
CA HIS A 121 -12.07 -23.98 1.71
C HIS A 121 -11.08 -22.89 2.14
N THR A 122 -9.82 -22.94 1.70
CA THR A 122 -8.83 -21.88 1.97
C THR A 122 -8.76 -20.84 0.85
N SER A 123 -9.29 -21.12 -0.34
CA SER A 123 -9.09 -20.27 -1.53
C SER A 123 -9.62 -18.84 -1.34
N HIS A 124 -10.75 -18.67 -0.65
CA HIS A 124 -11.31 -17.34 -0.37
C HIS A 124 -10.44 -16.51 0.57
N VAL A 125 -9.88 -17.10 1.63
CA VAL A 125 -8.99 -16.39 2.55
C VAL A 125 -7.63 -16.12 1.92
N SER A 126 -7.11 -17.02 1.07
CA SER A 126 -5.87 -16.77 0.31
C SER A 126 -6.02 -15.63 -0.69
N ALA A 127 -7.18 -15.54 -1.35
CA ALA A 127 -7.48 -14.44 -2.26
C ALA A 127 -7.59 -13.10 -1.52
N LEU A 128 -8.21 -13.11 -0.33
CA LEU A 128 -8.26 -11.93 0.55
C LEU A 128 -6.87 -11.49 1.00
N ALA A 129 -5.97 -12.41 1.32
CA ALA A 129 -4.62 -12.05 1.76
C ALA A 129 -3.86 -11.31 0.65
N ARG A 130 -3.93 -11.83 -0.58
CA ARG A 130 -3.34 -11.17 -1.76
C ARG A 130 -3.96 -9.79 -2.02
N LEU A 131 -5.27 -9.65 -1.86
CA LEU A 131 -5.94 -8.35 -2.00
C LEU A 131 -5.41 -7.34 -0.96
N MET A 132 -5.27 -7.76 0.30
CA MET A 132 -4.76 -6.88 1.36
C MET A 132 -3.28 -6.54 1.18
N GLU A 133 -2.44 -7.47 0.73
CA GLU A 133 -1.05 -7.17 0.32
C GLU A 133 -1.00 -6.11 -0.79
N GLN A 134 -1.85 -6.23 -1.81
CA GLN A 134 -1.92 -5.24 -2.90
C GLN A 134 -2.35 -3.86 -2.41
N ILE A 135 -3.35 -3.79 -1.52
CA ILE A 135 -3.79 -2.52 -0.93
C ILE A 135 -2.67 -1.91 -0.09
N LEU A 136 -1.95 -2.73 0.69
CA LEU A 136 -0.84 -2.27 1.52
C LEU A 136 0.32 -1.72 0.68
N HIS A 137 0.72 -2.42 -0.38
CA HIS A 137 1.70 -1.91 -1.34
C HIS A 137 1.26 -0.58 -1.94
N ALA A 138 0.01 -0.48 -2.39
CA ALA A 138 -0.51 0.76 -2.98
C ALA A 138 -0.52 1.92 -1.97
N ALA A 139 -0.85 1.66 -0.71
CA ALA A 139 -0.83 2.67 0.34
C ALA A 139 0.60 3.15 0.64
N VAL A 140 1.57 2.22 0.76
CA VAL A 140 2.99 2.54 0.95
C VAL A 140 3.56 3.30 -0.26
N ASP A 141 3.24 2.88 -1.48
CA ASP A 141 3.66 3.58 -2.71
C ASP A 141 3.15 5.01 -2.75
N GLN A 142 1.90 5.23 -2.34
CA GLN A 142 1.33 6.56 -2.23
C GLN A 142 2.07 7.39 -1.17
N ARG A 143 2.35 6.84 0.01
CA ARG A 143 3.14 7.52 1.04
C ARG A 143 4.52 7.92 0.53
N ASN A 144 5.23 6.99 -0.12
CA ASN A 144 6.55 7.23 -0.71
C ASN A 144 6.51 8.32 -1.78
N ARG A 145 5.48 8.33 -2.64
CA ARG A 145 5.30 9.35 -3.68
C ARG A 145 5.18 10.76 -3.10
N TYR A 146 4.49 10.90 -1.96
CA TYR A 146 4.25 12.19 -1.31
C TYR A 146 5.20 12.46 -0.13
N LYS A 147 6.16 11.56 0.14
CA LYS A 147 7.14 11.64 1.23
C LYS A 147 6.50 11.78 2.61
N LEU A 148 5.51 10.91 2.88
CA LEU A 148 4.72 10.84 4.13
C LEU A 148 5.05 9.61 4.96
#